data_AF-A0A8H7L8E7-F1
#
_entry.id   AF-A0A8H7L8E7-F1
#
_cell.length_a   1.000
_cell.length_b   1.000
_cell.length_c   1.000
_cell.angle_alpha   90.00
_cell.angle_beta   90.00
_cell.angle_gamma   90.00
#
_symmetry.space_group_name_H-M   'P 1'
#
loop_
_entity.id
_entity.type
_entity.pdbx_description
1 polymer ?
#
loop_
_entity_poly.entity_id
_entity_poly.type
_entity_poly.pdbx_seq_one_letter_code
_entity_poly.pdbx_strand_id
1 'polypeptide(L)'
;MGAQKHPDYVDEHPTIVLNPDPVALGKQPLITLKVVTGASTEETTLTLGDCTSMTQFMIGLSQHYQDTALTFKPTFEKFHQPDPVLDEALIPQVLPLLWYQEHAMPIPAAIQAMGAMLSTTSRIDVRLSADQVRAIHAWITKHTTVTQISETDAMIGFLATAIAAVSPAPVRRISYVLGTRSGRPTPESNYTAPSLTSMGNCMQTIATEEVQEDAAPWNFADAMRTSMNYVRDPEIMRRILALDSQMILRPGLVGDYLNLTTPDTMVYLNALHKIPVLNAHFGYIDRTRFYQYATAEHYVALLPANPTKRTSDGEWVANAGGIDASFMLKHARVPEFWKKLDEMLETVGSN
;
A
#
# COMPACT_ATOMS: atom_id res chain seq x y z
N MET A 1 21.00 9.10 16.34
CA MET A 1 21.65 8.04 15.56
C MET A 1 21.15 8.19 14.13
N GLY A 2 22.07 8.30 13.16
CA GLY A 2 21.72 8.62 11.78
C GLY A 2 20.77 7.58 11.19
N ALA A 3 19.77 8.03 10.43
CA ALA A 3 19.00 7.15 9.55
C ALA A 3 19.99 6.26 8.79
N GLN A 4 19.71 4.96 8.72
CA GLN A 4 20.59 4.00 8.05
C GLN A 4 20.63 4.37 6.55
N LYS A 5 21.66 5.14 6.17
CA LYS A 5 21.87 5.60 4.80
C LYS A 5 22.43 4.43 4.01
N HIS A 6 21.63 3.85 3.12
CA HIS A 6 22.20 2.98 2.09
C HIS A 6 22.93 3.87 1.08
N PRO A 7 24.16 3.52 0.66
CA PRO A 7 24.95 4.33 -0.26
C PRO A 7 24.29 4.54 -1.63
N ASP A 8 23.31 3.72 -2.00
CA ASP A 8 22.60 3.79 -3.28
C ASP A 8 21.30 4.62 -3.25
N TYR A 9 20.90 5.15 -2.08
CA TYR A 9 19.72 6.00 -1.98
C TYR A 9 20.06 7.47 -2.22
N VAL A 10 19.12 8.20 -2.81
CA VAL A 10 19.19 9.66 -2.85
C VAL A 10 19.07 10.15 -1.42
N ASP A 11 20.14 10.73 -0.87
CA ASP A 11 20.22 11.30 0.48
C ASP A 11 19.05 12.24 0.81
N GLU A 12 18.46 12.81 -0.24
CA GLU A 12 17.27 13.62 -0.22
C GLU A 12 16.48 13.25 -1.47
N HIS A 13 15.54 12.30 -1.36
CA HIS A 13 14.29 12.65 -2.03
C HIS A 13 13.91 13.98 -1.39
N PRO A 14 13.61 15.05 -2.16
CA PRO A 14 12.70 16.01 -1.60
C PRO A 14 11.58 15.11 -1.11
N THR A 15 11.32 15.12 0.21
CA THR A 15 10.03 14.70 0.74
C THR A 15 9.05 15.17 -0.32
N ILE A 16 8.05 14.38 -0.70
CA ILE A 16 6.97 14.89 -1.53
C ILE A 16 6.29 15.97 -0.67
N VAL A 17 6.97 17.12 -0.54
CA VAL A 17 6.50 18.43 -0.22
C VAL A 17 5.74 18.67 -1.49
N LEU A 18 4.49 18.24 -1.44
CA LEU A 18 3.44 18.76 -2.27
C LEU A 18 3.75 20.24 -2.34
N ASN A 19 4.25 20.66 -3.49
CA ASN A 19 4.74 22.00 -3.65
C ASN A 19 3.55 22.88 -3.29
N PRO A 20 3.61 23.66 -2.20
CA PRO A 20 2.44 24.36 -1.69
C PRO A 20 1.96 25.44 -2.67
N ASP A 21 2.74 25.70 -3.72
CA ASP A 21 2.39 26.52 -4.86
C ASP A 21 1.74 25.70 -6.00
N PRO A 22 0.40 25.70 -6.12
CA PRO A 22 -0.28 25.06 -7.25
C PRO A 22 0.06 25.68 -8.61
N VAL A 23 0.63 26.89 -8.68
CA VAL A 23 1.10 27.52 -9.93
C VAL A 23 2.43 26.91 -10.38
N ALA A 24 3.23 26.37 -9.45
CA ALA A 24 4.46 25.66 -9.75
C ALA A 24 4.23 24.24 -10.29
N LEU A 25 3.07 23.62 -10.03
CA LEU A 25 2.70 22.28 -10.54
C LEU A 25 2.69 22.23 -12.08
N GLY A 26 2.38 23.33 -12.75
CA GLY A 26 2.38 23.42 -14.22
C GLY A 26 3.77 23.45 -14.87
N LYS A 27 4.85 23.53 -14.09
CA LYS A 27 6.23 23.65 -14.59
C LYS A 27 7.15 22.49 -14.17
N GLN A 28 6.65 21.50 -13.44
CA GLN A 28 7.46 20.36 -13.00
C GLN A 28 7.34 19.18 -13.97
N PRO A 29 8.43 18.41 -14.17
CA PRO A 29 8.36 17.19 -14.94
C PRO A 29 7.43 16.18 -14.26
N LEU A 30 6.48 15.59 -15.02
CA LEU A 30 5.55 14.57 -14.51
C LEU A 30 6.26 13.31 -14.02
N ILE A 31 7.40 12.97 -14.63
CA ILE A 31 8.24 11.84 -14.25
C ILE A 31 9.68 12.34 -14.22
N THR A 32 10.38 12.05 -13.12
CA THR A 32 11.82 12.24 -13.00
C THR A 32 12.45 10.89 -12.73
N LEU A 33 13.41 10.50 -13.56
CA LEU A 33 14.17 9.27 -13.43
C LEU A 33 15.60 9.61 -13.03
N LYS A 34 16.12 8.94 -12.02
CA LYS A 34 17.56 8.95 -11.69
C LYS A 34 18.10 7.54 -11.87
N VAL A 35 19.17 7.43 -12.65
CA VAL A 35 19.92 6.18 -12.82
C VAL A 35 21.21 6.31 -12.01
N VAL A 36 21.45 5.36 -11.11
CA VAL A 36 22.68 5.32 -10.30
C VAL A 36 23.28 3.93 -10.44
N THR A 37 24.57 3.86 -10.75
CA THR A 37 25.33 2.61 -10.76
C THR A 37 26.31 2.62 -9.60
N GLY A 38 26.16 1.66 -8.68
CA GLY A 38 27.04 1.52 -7.53
C GLY A 38 28.41 1.01 -7.95
N ALA A 39 29.49 1.75 -7.65
CA ALA A 39 30.84 1.35 -8.03
C ALA A 39 31.34 0.07 -7.32
N SER A 40 30.78 -0.27 -6.16
CA SER A 40 31.15 -1.44 -5.35
C SER A 40 30.25 -2.65 -5.58
N THR A 41 28.99 -2.44 -5.98
CA THR A 41 28.00 -3.50 -6.17
C THR A 41 27.76 -3.81 -7.65
N GLU A 42 28.14 -2.89 -8.55
CA GLU A 42 27.77 -2.86 -9.98
C GLU A 42 26.25 -2.92 -10.22
N GLU A 43 25.44 -2.76 -9.16
CA GLU A 43 23.98 -2.72 -9.24
C GLU A 43 23.54 -1.35 -9.77
N THR A 44 22.50 -1.34 -10.61
CA THR A 44 21.90 -0.11 -11.14
C THR A 44 20.51 0.09 -10.54
N THR A 45 20.29 1.25 -9.94
CA THR A 45 19.03 1.63 -9.29
C THR A 45 18.30 2.69 -10.11
N LEU A 46 16.97 2.54 -10.20
CA LEU A 46 16.06 3.48 -10.83
C LEU A 46 14.94 3.85 -9.84
N THR A 47 14.76 5.15 -9.55
CA THR A 47 13.80 5.61 -8.54
C THR A 47 12.63 6.41 -9.11
N LEU A 48 11.43 6.22 -8.53
CA LEU A 48 10.13 6.66 -9.08
C LEU A 48 9.07 6.99 -8.00
N GLY A 49 7.99 7.68 -8.42
CA GLY A 49 6.78 7.95 -7.62
C GLY A 49 5.52 7.23 -8.13
N ASP A 50 4.57 6.97 -7.22
CA ASP A 50 3.33 6.16 -7.31
C ASP A 50 3.47 4.72 -7.88
N CYS A 51 2.52 3.82 -7.60
CA CYS A 51 2.76 2.37 -7.71
C CYS A 51 2.15 1.69 -8.95
N THR A 52 0.83 1.71 -9.19
CA THR A 52 0.24 0.83 -10.24
C THR A 52 0.43 1.36 -11.66
N SER A 53 0.05 2.61 -11.92
CA SER A 53 0.25 3.24 -13.24
C SER A 53 1.74 3.37 -13.56
N MET A 54 2.53 3.72 -12.54
CA MET A 54 3.99 3.73 -12.66
C MET A 54 4.58 2.35 -12.94
N THR A 55 4.07 1.28 -12.32
CA THR A 55 4.55 -0.08 -12.64
C THR A 55 4.31 -0.42 -14.10
N GLN A 56 3.15 -0.07 -14.66
CA GLN A 56 2.87 -0.32 -16.08
C GLN A 56 3.78 0.53 -16.98
N PHE A 57 4.04 1.78 -16.62
CA PHE A 57 5.03 2.61 -17.31
C PHE A 57 6.41 1.95 -17.28
N MET A 58 6.83 1.42 -16.14
CA MET A 58 8.13 0.78 -15.96
C MET A 58 8.29 -0.53 -16.69
N ILE A 59 7.23 -1.36 -16.70
CA ILE A 59 7.20 -2.57 -17.52
C ILE A 59 7.31 -2.18 -19.00
N GLY A 60 6.57 -1.16 -19.45
CA GLY A 60 6.67 -0.66 -20.82
C GLY A 60 8.05 -0.13 -21.18
N LEU A 61 8.70 0.61 -20.26
CA LEU A 61 10.07 1.10 -20.43
C LEU A 61 11.08 -0.05 -20.52
N SER A 62 10.93 -1.06 -19.65
CA SER A 62 11.72 -2.30 -19.66
C SER A 62 11.52 -3.10 -20.96
N GLN A 63 10.29 -3.17 -21.48
CA GLN A 63 9.98 -3.84 -22.75
C GLN A 63 10.59 -3.11 -23.94
N HIS A 64 10.50 -1.78 -23.95
CA HIS A 64 11.11 -0.95 -24.98
C HIS A 64 12.64 -1.06 -24.97
N TYR A 65 13.27 -1.07 -23.79
CA TYR A 65 14.71 -1.30 -23.65
C TYR A 65 15.18 -2.63 -24.24
N GLN A 66 14.33 -3.65 -24.22
CA GLN A 66 14.62 -5.00 -24.73
C GLN A 66 14.18 -5.20 -26.18
N ASP A 67 13.71 -4.16 -26.89
CA ASP A 67 13.12 -4.25 -28.23
C ASP A 67 11.95 -5.26 -28.32
N THR A 68 11.17 -5.39 -27.25
CA THR A 68 9.99 -6.27 -27.18
C THR A 68 8.68 -5.50 -27.32
N ALA A 69 7.63 -6.19 -27.78
CA ALA A 69 6.31 -5.58 -27.93
C ALA A 69 5.69 -5.21 -26.58
N LEU A 70 5.07 -4.04 -26.51
CA LEU A 70 4.33 -3.60 -25.33
C LEU A 70 3.16 -4.55 -25.06
N THR A 71 3.10 -5.11 -23.86
CA THR A 71 1.98 -5.99 -23.45
C THR A 71 0.79 -5.23 -22.88
N PHE A 72 1.00 -3.95 -22.55
CA PHE A 72 -0.01 -3.07 -21.97
C PHE A 72 -0.18 -1.83 -22.84
N LYS A 73 -1.42 -1.54 -23.22
CA LYS A 73 -1.78 -0.32 -23.96
C LYS A 73 -2.50 0.64 -23.01
N PRO A 74 -1.88 1.74 -22.58
CA PRO A 74 -2.50 2.68 -21.66
C PRO A 74 -3.71 3.37 -22.31
N THR A 75 -4.75 3.60 -21.51
CA THR A 75 -5.87 4.49 -21.86
C THR A 75 -5.87 5.70 -20.94
N PHE A 76 -6.21 6.86 -21.50
CA PHE A 76 -6.29 8.14 -20.78
C PHE A 76 -7.72 8.67 -20.70
N GLU A 77 -8.70 7.85 -21.08
CA GLU A 77 -10.11 8.14 -20.90
C GLU A 77 -10.37 8.30 -19.40
N LYS A 78 -10.54 9.56 -18.99
CA LYS A 78 -10.97 9.90 -17.64
C LYS A 78 -12.48 9.73 -17.61
N PHE A 79 -12.96 8.69 -16.95
CA PHE A 79 -14.39 8.62 -16.64
C PHE A 79 -14.64 9.46 -15.40
N HIS A 80 -15.36 10.56 -15.58
CA HIS A 80 -16.32 11.17 -14.67
C HIS A 80 -16.92 12.40 -15.38
N GLN A 81 -18.04 12.22 -16.09
CA GLN A 81 -18.94 13.33 -16.41
C GLN A 81 -20.40 12.87 -16.43
N PRO A 82 -21.27 13.48 -15.59
CA PRO A 82 -20.94 14.32 -14.43
C PRO A 82 -20.38 13.50 -13.26
N ASP A 83 -19.65 14.16 -12.35
CA ASP A 83 -19.21 13.54 -11.08
C ASP A 83 -20.43 12.98 -10.34
N PRO A 84 -20.35 11.75 -9.81
CA PRO A 84 -21.47 11.20 -9.06
C PRO A 84 -21.67 12.03 -7.79
N VAL A 85 -22.90 12.45 -7.54
CA VAL A 85 -23.31 13.18 -6.33
C VAL A 85 -23.91 12.18 -5.35
N LEU A 86 -23.41 12.17 -4.11
CA LEU A 86 -24.03 11.42 -3.03
C LEU A 86 -25.12 12.27 -2.38
N ASP A 87 -26.27 11.65 -2.11
CA ASP A 87 -27.33 12.24 -1.29
C ASP A 87 -26.82 12.46 0.14
N GLU A 88 -27.10 13.63 0.72
CA GLU A 88 -26.66 13.98 2.08
C GLU A 88 -27.14 12.97 3.13
N ALA A 89 -28.30 12.35 2.93
CA ALA A 89 -28.83 11.33 3.84
C ALA A 89 -27.97 10.04 3.88
N LEU A 90 -27.15 9.80 2.85
CA LEU A 90 -26.27 8.63 2.76
C LEU A 90 -24.85 8.90 3.27
N ILE A 91 -24.47 10.16 3.49
CA ILE A 91 -23.13 10.54 3.97
C ILE A 91 -22.75 9.79 5.27
N PRO A 92 -23.62 9.71 6.31
CA PRO A 92 -23.27 9.02 7.56
C PRO A 92 -22.94 7.53 7.40
N GLN A 93 -23.42 6.90 6.33
CA GLN A 93 -23.14 5.48 6.05
C GLN A 93 -21.78 5.28 5.35
N VAL A 94 -21.29 6.30 4.62
CA VAL A 94 -20.12 6.19 3.75
C VAL A 94 -18.90 6.86 4.35
N LEU A 95 -19.09 7.99 5.04
CA LEU A 95 -18.00 8.77 5.64
C LEU A 95 -17.09 7.95 6.56
N PRO A 96 -17.58 7.03 7.42
CA PRO A 96 -16.71 6.22 8.27
C PRO A 96 -15.75 5.29 7.50
N LEU A 97 -16.05 4.95 6.23
CA LEU A 97 -15.17 4.17 5.36
C LEU A 97 -14.00 5.02 4.84
N LEU A 98 -14.15 6.34 4.81
CA LEU A 98 -13.19 7.32 4.32
C LEU A 98 -12.49 8.02 5.49
N TRP A 99 -11.98 7.23 6.45
CA TRP A 99 -11.44 7.73 7.72
C TRP A 99 -10.41 8.86 7.55
N TYR A 100 -9.50 8.74 6.56
CA TYR A 100 -8.45 9.73 6.31
C TYR A 100 -9.01 11.05 5.78
N GLN A 101 -10.12 11.01 5.04
CA GLN A 101 -10.83 12.21 4.58
C GLN A 101 -11.68 12.80 5.71
N GLU A 102 -12.31 11.98 6.54
CA GLU A 102 -13.06 12.42 7.73
C GLU A 102 -12.15 13.14 8.74
N HIS A 103 -10.92 12.65 8.90
CA HIS A 103 -9.92 13.18 9.83
C HIS A 103 -8.83 13.98 9.10
N ALA A 104 -9.18 14.66 8.01
CA ALA A 104 -8.26 15.52 7.28
C ALA A 104 -7.65 16.59 8.21
N MET A 105 -6.40 16.97 7.94
CA MET A 105 -5.69 17.98 8.70
C MET A 105 -4.97 18.99 7.79
N PRO A 106 -4.68 20.20 8.30
CA PRO A 106 -3.89 21.19 7.56
C PRO A 106 -2.51 20.63 7.18
N ILE A 107 -2.05 20.96 5.98
CA ILE A 107 -0.75 20.49 5.45
C ILE A 107 0.42 20.75 6.42
N PRO A 108 0.55 21.94 7.05
CA PRO A 108 1.65 22.17 8.00
C PRO A 108 1.62 21.23 9.21
N ALA A 109 0.42 20.93 9.73
CA ALA A 109 0.24 20.01 10.85
C ALA A 109 0.62 18.58 10.43
N ALA A 110 0.24 18.16 9.22
CA ALA A 110 0.61 16.86 8.67
C ALA A 110 2.13 16.71 8.56
N ILE A 111 2.82 17.71 8.01
CA ILE A 111 4.30 17.71 7.88
C ILE A 111 4.96 17.64 9.25
N GLN A 112 4.48 18.41 10.23
CA GLN A 112 5.01 18.38 11.59
C GLN A 112 4.83 16.99 12.23
N ALA A 113 3.64 16.39 12.09
CA ALA A 113 3.33 15.08 12.63
C ALA A 113 4.19 13.98 11.99
N MET A 114 4.41 14.05 10.66
CA MET A 114 5.34 13.15 9.96
C MET A 114 6.78 13.30 10.46
N GLY A 115 7.27 14.53 10.64
CA GLY A 115 8.62 14.76 11.17
C GLY A 115 8.81 14.17 12.57
N ALA A 116 7.82 14.36 13.45
CA ALA A 116 7.84 13.79 14.80
C ALA A 116 7.83 12.24 14.76
N MET A 117 6.98 11.65 13.93
CA MET A 117 6.87 10.21 13.73
C MET A 117 8.20 9.62 13.23
N LEU A 118 8.79 10.18 12.17
CA LEU A 118 10.07 9.71 11.62
C LEU A 118 11.22 9.79 12.65
N SER A 119 11.21 10.79 13.54
CA SER A 119 12.25 10.94 14.57
C SER A 119 12.16 9.92 15.72
N THR A 120 11.03 9.22 15.84
CA THR A 120 10.75 8.31 16.97
C THR A 120 10.55 6.86 16.54
N THR A 121 10.70 6.56 15.25
CA THR A 121 10.38 5.26 14.66
C THR A 121 11.55 4.66 13.89
N SER A 122 11.62 3.33 13.89
CA SER A 122 12.56 2.54 13.08
C SER A 122 11.82 1.85 11.95
N ARG A 123 12.48 1.74 10.80
CA ARG A 123 12.03 0.88 9.70
C ARG A 123 12.17 -0.60 10.10
N ILE A 124 11.16 -1.37 9.75
CA ILE A 124 11.05 -2.81 9.91
C ILE A 124 10.82 -3.41 8.54
N ASP A 125 11.64 -4.40 8.18
CA ASP A 125 11.53 -5.15 6.93
C ASP A 125 11.41 -6.64 7.29
N VAL A 126 10.23 -7.21 7.05
CA VAL A 126 9.94 -8.63 7.27
C VAL A 126 9.94 -9.34 5.92
N ARG A 127 10.59 -10.50 5.83
CA ARG A 127 10.49 -11.39 4.67
C ARG A 127 9.83 -12.69 5.08
N LEU A 128 8.76 -13.04 4.38
CA LEU A 128 8.07 -14.32 4.49
C LEU A 128 8.35 -15.14 3.24
N SER A 129 8.86 -16.36 3.42
CA SER A 129 9.06 -17.31 2.32
C SER A 129 7.72 -17.76 1.75
N ALA A 130 7.72 -18.29 0.53
CA ALA A 130 6.51 -18.84 -0.08
C ALA A 130 5.87 -19.95 0.79
N ASP A 131 6.68 -20.73 1.50
CA ASP A 131 6.21 -21.79 2.39
C ASP A 131 5.54 -21.20 3.63
N GLN A 132 6.13 -20.15 4.22
CA GLN A 132 5.54 -19.43 5.35
C GLN A 132 4.22 -18.76 4.94
N VAL A 133 4.17 -18.10 3.77
CA VAL A 133 2.94 -17.49 3.25
C VAL A 133 1.82 -18.53 3.12
N ARG A 134 2.12 -19.69 2.54
CA ARG A 134 1.13 -20.80 2.41
C ARG A 134 0.72 -21.36 3.77
N ALA A 135 1.66 -21.54 4.70
CA ALA A 135 1.36 -22.05 6.04
C ALA A 135 0.47 -21.07 6.83
N ILE A 136 0.79 -19.77 6.82
CA ILE A 136 -0.02 -18.72 7.45
C ILE A 136 -1.42 -18.68 6.83
N HIS A 137 -1.52 -18.70 5.50
CA HIS A 137 -2.81 -18.71 4.82
C HIS A 137 -3.67 -19.93 5.19
N ALA A 138 -3.07 -21.12 5.20
CA ALA A 138 -3.75 -22.34 5.62
C ALA A 138 -4.19 -22.28 7.09
N TRP A 139 -3.33 -21.79 7.98
CA TRP A 139 -3.63 -21.65 9.41
C TRP A 139 -4.80 -20.69 9.65
N ILE A 140 -4.80 -19.51 9.03
CA ILE A 140 -5.90 -18.54 9.17
C ILE A 140 -7.20 -19.09 8.55
N THR A 141 -7.11 -19.76 7.40
CA THR A 141 -8.27 -20.35 6.73
C THR A 141 -8.97 -21.42 7.57
N LYS A 142 -8.26 -22.09 8.49
CA LYS A 142 -8.87 -23.05 9.43
C LYS A 142 -9.69 -22.38 10.56
N HIS A 143 -9.45 -21.10 10.85
CA HIS A 143 -10.00 -20.40 12.02
C HIS A 143 -10.95 -19.24 11.69
N THR A 144 -10.91 -18.76 10.45
CA THR A 144 -11.84 -17.75 9.92
C THR A 144 -13.30 -18.19 9.97
N THR A 145 -14.19 -17.24 10.17
CA THR A 145 -15.65 -17.43 10.05
C THR A 145 -16.17 -17.08 8.65
N VAL A 146 -15.36 -16.40 7.84
CA VAL A 146 -15.74 -15.91 6.51
C VAL A 146 -15.27 -16.88 5.44
N THR A 147 -16.13 -17.15 4.46
CA THR A 147 -15.76 -18.01 3.33
C THR A 147 -14.75 -17.32 2.40
N GLN A 148 -13.79 -18.09 1.87
CA GLN A 148 -12.87 -17.65 0.80
C GLN A 148 -11.88 -16.53 1.20
N ILE A 149 -11.26 -16.65 2.37
CA ILE A 149 -10.09 -15.85 2.75
C ILE A 149 -8.99 -15.98 1.69
N SER A 150 -8.51 -14.83 1.19
CA SER A 150 -7.37 -14.80 0.27
C SER A 150 -6.06 -14.83 1.05
N GLU A 151 -4.98 -15.16 0.34
CA GLU A 151 -3.62 -14.99 0.84
C GLU A 151 -3.38 -13.56 1.34
N THR A 152 -3.89 -12.54 0.62
CA THR A 152 -3.75 -11.13 1.02
C THR A 152 -4.45 -10.84 2.34
N ASP A 153 -5.70 -11.30 2.53
CA ASP A 153 -6.43 -11.08 3.78
C ASP A 153 -5.72 -11.76 4.95
N ALA A 154 -5.20 -12.99 4.73
CA ALA A 154 -4.47 -13.73 5.73
C ALA A 154 -3.15 -13.03 6.12
N MET A 155 -2.37 -12.54 5.14
CA MET A 155 -1.13 -11.81 5.45
C MET A 155 -1.41 -10.51 6.19
N ILE A 156 -2.46 -9.81 5.80
CA ILE A 156 -2.96 -8.60 6.47
C ILE A 156 -3.29 -8.93 7.92
N GLY A 157 -4.12 -9.94 8.18
CA GLY A 157 -4.53 -10.31 9.53
C GLY A 157 -3.36 -10.75 10.40
N PHE A 158 -2.41 -11.52 9.84
CA PHE A 158 -1.20 -11.95 10.52
C PHE A 158 -0.31 -10.77 10.94
N LEU A 159 0.03 -9.87 10.01
CA LEU A 159 0.91 -8.74 10.29
C LEU A 159 0.23 -7.69 11.18
N ALA A 160 -1.07 -7.42 10.96
CA ALA A 160 -1.83 -6.51 11.81
C ALA A 160 -1.86 -7.00 13.26
N THR A 161 -1.96 -8.32 13.48
CA THR A 161 -1.89 -8.90 14.83
C THR A 161 -0.52 -8.72 15.48
N ALA A 162 0.56 -8.99 14.74
CA ALA A 162 1.92 -8.83 15.26
C ALA A 162 2.21 -7.37 15.64
N ILE A 163 1.71 -6.42 14.84
CA ILE A 163 1.79 -4.98 15.13
C ILE A 163 0.93 -4.63 16.35
N ALA A 164 -0.33 -5.08 16.38
CA ALA A 164 -1.28 -4.83 17.46
C ALA A 164 -0.76 -5.30 18.82
N ALA A 165 0.00 -6.40 18.85
CA ALA A 165 0.58 -6.95 20.07
C ALA A 165 1.58 -6.01 20.77
N VAL A 166 2.14 -5.03 20.04
CA VAL A 166 3.12 -4.07 20.56
C VAL A 166 2.65 -2.61 20.48
N SER A 167 1.44 -2.39 19.95
CA SER A 167 0.83 -1.07 19.86
C SER A 167 0.50 -0.54 21.27
N PRO A 168 0.66 0.78 21.50
CA PRO A 168 0.35 1.39 22.80
C PRO A 168 -1.17 1.47 23.07
N ALA A 169 -1.98 1.33 22.03
CA ALA A 169 -3.43 1.28 22.09
C ALA A 169 -3.94 0.01 21.39
N PRO A 170 -5.13 -0.51 21.75
CA PRO A 170 -5.72 -1.62 21.03
C PRO A 170 -5.95 -1.25 19.56
N VAL A 171 -5.29 -1.97 18.66
CA VAL A 171 -5.60 -1.88 17.23
C VAL A 171 -6.95 -2.54 17.00
N ARG A 172 -7.87 -1.79 16.40
CA ARG A 172 -9.26 -2.20 16.20
C ARG A 172 -9.72 -2.05 14.76
N ARG A 173 -8.93 -1.42 13.89
CA ARG A 173 -9.30 -1.23 12.47
C ARG A 173 -8.12 -1.51 11.55
N ILE A 174 -8.45 -1.89 10.33
CA ILE A 174 -7.53 -1.89 9.21
C ILE A 174 -7.97 -0.80 8.25
N SER A 175 -7.04 0.00 7.75
CA SER A 175 -7.25 0.75 6.53
C SER A 175 -6.45 0.12 5.40
N TYR A 176 -6.97 0.16 4.17
CA TYR A 176 -6.31 -0.44 3.02
C TYR A 176 -6.57 0.31 1.73
N VAL A 177 -5.64 0.16 0.77
CA VAL A 177 -5.80 0.68 -0.58
C VAL A 177 -6.61 -0.29 -1.44
N LEU A 178 -7.72 0.18 -1.97
CA LEU A 178 -8.58 -0.53 -2.90
C LEU A 178 -8.42 0.02 -4.32
N GLY A 179 -8.05 -0.82 -5.28
CA GLY A 179 -8.11 -0.47 -6.69
C GLY A 179 -9.57 -0.38 -7.18
N THR A 180 -9.92 0.69 -7.88
CA THR A 180 -11.30 0.95 -8.37
C THR A 180 -11.49 0.65 -9.85
N ARG A 181 -10.45 0.17 -10.54
CA ARG A 181 -10.52 -0.29 -11.93
C ARG A 181 -11.44 -1.51 -12.04
N SER A 182 -12.19 -1.59 -13.14
CA SER A 182 -13.07 -2.72 -13.48
C SER A 182 -14.16 -3.04 -12.47
N GLY A 183 -14.63 -2.02 -11.74
CA GLY A 183 -15.90 -2.11 -11.03
C GLY A 183 -17.02 -2.48 -12.00
N ARG A 184 -17.96 -3.31 -11.53
CA ARG A 184 -19.16 -3.62 -12.31
C ARG A 184 -20.01 -2.34 -12.42
N PRO A 185 -20.71 -2.13 -13.55
CA PRO A 185 -21.63 -1.00 -13.67
C PRO A 185 -22.81 -1.19 -12.72
N THR A 186 -23.34 -0.07 -12.20
CA THR A 186 -24.61 -0.06 -11.48
C THR A 186 -25.73 0.20 -12.50
N PRO A 187 -26.75 -0.67 -12.64
CA PRO A 187 -27.75 -0.56 -13.71
C PRO A 187 -28.47 0.79 -13.82
N GLU A 188 -28.62 1.49 -12.70
CA GLU A 188 -29.33 2.77 -12.60
C GLU A 188 -28.39 3.99 -12.56
N SER A 189 -27.08 3.78 -12.75
CA SER A 189 -26.09 4.86 -12.70
C SER A 189 -25.36 5.02 -14.02
N ASN A 190 -25.09 6.28 -14.38
CA ASN A 190 -24.16 6.64 -15.46
C ASN A 190 -22.68 6.47 -15.04
N TYR A 191 -22.42 6.07 -13.79
CA TYR A 191 -21.07 5.79 -13.33
C TYR A 191 -20.50 4.56 -14.03
N THR A 192 -19.37 4.75 -14.72
CA THR A 192 -18.59 3.67 -15.32
C THR A 192 -17.23 3.64 -14.63
N ALA A 193 -16.87 2.49 -14.06
CA ALA A 193 -15.57 2.32 -13.44
C ALA A 193 -14.44 2.43 -14.47
N PRO A 194 -13.25 2.95 -14.10
CA PRO A 194 -12.11 3.00 -15.01
C PRO A 194 -11.76 1.62 -15.55
N SER A 195 -11.38 1.53 -16.83
CA SER A 195 -10.93 0.28 -17.42
C SER A 195 -9.64 -0.24 -16.76
N LEU A 196 -9.31 -1.52 -16.94
CA LEU A 196 -8.02 -2.08 -16.47
C LEU A 196 -6.81 -1.32 -17.03
N THR A 197 -6.96 -0.69 -18.20
CA THR A 197 -5.90 0.03 -18.90
C THR A 197 -5.80 1.50 -18.51
N SER A 198 -6.71 2.00 -17.67
CA SER A 198 -6.76 3.41 -17.30
C SER A 198 -5.51 3.85 -16.53
N MET A 199 -4.84 4.88 -17.04
CA MET A 199 -3.71 5.54 -16.39
C MET A 199 -4.17 6.57 -15.36
N GLY A 200 -3.33 6.83 -14.36
CA GLY A 200 -3.61 7.74 -13.25
C GLY A 200 -4.00 7.01 -11.96
N ASN A 201 -4.46 7.77 -10.97
CA ASN A 201 -4.88 7.26 -9.68
C ASN A 201 -6.32 6.73 -9.78
N CYS A 202 -6.49 5.41 -9.66
CA CYS A 202 -7.78 4.73 -9.61
C CYS A 202 -7.80 3.84 -8.37
N MET A 203 -7.68 4.47 -7.21
CA MET A 203 -7.60 3.80 -5.93
C MET A 203 -8.32 4.61 -4.86
N GLN A 204 -8.80 3.93 -3.82
CA GLN A 204 -9.41 4.55 -2.65
C GLN A 204 -8.83 3.95 -1.39
N THR A 205 -8.61 4.78 -0.37
CA THR A 205 -8.23 4.31 0.96
C THR A 205 -9.51 4.04 1.75
N ILE A 206 -9.72 2.79 2.15
CA ILE A 206 -10.92 2.33 2.83
C ILE A 206 -10.55 1.90 4.24
N ALA A 207 -11.38 2.22 5.24
CA ALA A 207 -11.30 1.64 6.58
C ALA A 207 -12.31 0.49 6.73
N THR A 208 -11.90 -0.58 7.40
CA THR A 208 -12.81 -1.63 7.84
C THR A 208 -13.70 -1.12 8.97
N GLU A 209 -14.78 -1.86 9.23
CA GLU A 209 -15.44 -1.79 10.53
C GLU A 209 -14.46 -2.15 11.66
N GLU A 210 -14.89 -1.84 12.88
CA GLU A 210 -14.10 -2.05 14.08
C GLU A 210 -14.16 -3.51 14.55
N VAL A 211 -13.00 -4.15 14.68
CA VAL A 211 -12.83 -5.50 15.22
C VAL A 211 -13.15 -5.51 16.72
N GLN A 212 -14.30 -6.08 17.08
CA GLN A 212 -14.80 -6.11 18.46
C GLN A 212 -14.15 -7.21 19.29
N GLU A 213 -13.75 -8.30 18.64
CA GLU A 213 -13.12 -9.47 19.26
C GLU A 213 -11.66 -9.21 19.66
N ASP A 214 -11.02 -10.20 20.26
CA ASP A 214 -9.59 -10.16 20.56
C ASP A 214 -8.76 -9.98 19.28
N ALA A 215 -7.56 -9.41 19.41
CA ALA A 215 -6.62 -9.17 18.31
C ALA A 215 -5.99 -10.47 17.80
N ALA A 216 -6.80 -11.38 17.27
CA ALA A 216 -6.37 -12.62 16.65
C ALA A 216 -6.24 -12.45 15.12
N PRO A 217 -5.33 -13.19 14.46
CA PRO A 217 -5.08 -13.03 13.02
C PRO A 217 -6.31 -13.25 12.14
N TRP A 218 -7.17 -14.20 12.50
CA TRP A 218 -8.40 -14.48 11.75
C TRP A 218 -9.45 -13.38 11.92
N ASN A 219 -9.55 -12.70 13.07
CA ASN A 219 -10.53 -11.62 13.26
C ASN A 219 -10.21 -10.42 12.35
N PHE A 220 -8.93 -10.06 12.23
CA PHE A 220 -8.49 -9.05 11.27
C PHE A 220 -8.65 -9.48 9.81
N ALA A 221 -8.38 -10.76 9.49
CA ALA A 221 -8.61 -11.28 8.14
C ALA A 221 -10.10 -11.27 7.77
N ASP A 222 -10.98 -11.61 8.72
CA ASP A 222 -12.44 -11.59 8.56
C ASP A 222 -12.96 -10.18 8.34
N ALA A 223 -12.49 -9.21 9.13
CA ALA A 223 -12.83 -7.80 8.96
C ALA A 223 -12.39 -7.27 7.60
N MET A 224 -11.17 -7.61 7.16
CA MET A 224 -10.66 -7.25 5.83
C MET A 224 -11.52 -7.83 4.73
N ARG A 225 -11.81 -9.15 4.76
CA ARG A 225 -12.62 -9.81 3.74
C ARG A 225 -14.05 -9.28 3.71
N THR A 226 -14.66 -9.08 4.87
CA THR A 226 -16.02 -8.54 4.99
C THR A 226 -16.10 -7.15 4.40
N SER A 227 -15.19 -6.27 4.79
CA SER A 227 -15.08 -4.91 4.23
C SER A 227 -14.88 -4.95 2.72
N MET A 228 -13.95 -5.78 2.22
CA MET A 228 -13.69 -5.93 0.79
C MET A 228 -14.91 -6.39 -0.02
N ASN A 229 -15.67 -7.34 0.52
CA ASN A 229 -16.90 -7.81 -0.12
C ASN A 229 -17.96 -6.71 -0.14
N TYR A 230 -18.10 -5.96 0.96
CA TYR A 230 -19.04 -4.86 1.07
C TYR A 230 -18.72 -3.71 0.10
N VAL A 231 -17.48 -3.20 0.10
CA VAL A 231 -17.13 -2.04 -0.73
C VAL A 231 -16.97 -2.34 -2.21
N ARG A 232 -16.87 -3.62 -2.59
CA ARG A 232 -16.90 -4.06 -4.00
C ARG A 232 -18.31 -4.20 -4.56
N ASP A 233 -19.34 -4.05 -3.73
CA ASP A 233 -20.69 -3.83 -4.24
C ASP A 233 -20.69 -2.58 -5.14
N PRO A 234 -21.23 -2.66 -6.38
CA PRO A 234 -21.18 -1.54 -7.32
C PRO A 234 -21.82 -0.26 -6.81
N GLU A 235 -22.92 -0.38 -6.05
CA GLU A 235 -23.62 0.77 -5.51
C GLU A 235 -22.84 1.38 -4.33
N ILE A 236 -22.27 0.56 -3.45
CA ILE A 236 -21.40 1.06 -2.38
C ILE A 236 -20.15 1.75 -2.96
N MET A 237 -19.47 1.14 -3.93
CA MET A 237 -18.31 1.75 -4.60
C MET A 237 -18.68 3.09 -5.24
N ARG A 238 -19.83 3.16 -5.93
CA ARG A 238 -20.33 4.41 -6.51
C ARG A 238 -20.51 5.48 -5.45
N ARG A 239 -21.10 5.14 -4.30
CA ARG A 239 -21.31 6.09 -3.19
C ARG A 239 -19.99 6.57 -2.58
N ILE A 240 -19.03 5.66 -2.39
CA ILE A 240 -17.68 5.98 -1.91
C ILE A 240 -17.03 7.00 -2.84
N LEU A 241 -17.03 6.74 -4.15
CA LEU A 241 -16.42 7.63 -5.14
C LEU A 241 -17.15 8.96 -5.29
N ALA A 242 -18.48 8.96 -5.13
CA ALA A 242 -19.29 10.17 -5.10
C ALA A 242 -18.92 11.06 -3.91
N LEU A 243 -18.85 10.48 -2.71
CA LEU A 243 -18.46 11.20 -1.51
C LEU A 243 -17.01 11.67 -1.61
N ASP A 244 -16.09 10.81 -2.04
CA ASP A 244 -14.68 11.18 -2.22
C ASP A 244 -14.54 12.34 -3.23
N SER A 245 -15.23 12.27 -4.38
CA SER A 245 -15.22 13.39 -5.35
C SER A 245 -15.77 14.68 -4.75
N GLN A 246 -16.91 14.62 -4.04
CA GLN A 246 -17.48 15.78 -3.34
C GLN A 246 -16.52 16.31 -2.25
N MET A 247 -15.85 15.42 -1.52
CA MET A 247 -14.88 15.72 -0.47
C MET A 247 -13.50 16.10 -1.01
N ILE A 248 -13.17 15.89 -2.27
CA ILE A 248 -11.94 16.39 -2.89
C ILE A 248 -12.21 17.76 -3.53
N LEU A 249 -13.40 17.95 -4.11
CA LEU A 249 -13.83 19.22 -4.69
C LEU A 249 -14.19 20.27 -3.62
N ARG A 250 -14.61 19.87 -2.41
CA ARG A 250 -14.90 20.79 -1.29
C ARG A 250 -13.64 21.43 -0.65
N PRO A 251 -12.54 20.70 -0.35
CA PRO A 251 -11.32 21.23 0.27
C PRO A 251 -10.40 21.99 -0.69
N GLY A 252 -10.61 21.86 -2.01
CA GLY A 252 -9.95 22.74 -2.98
C GLY A 252 -10.21 24.24 -2.76
N LEU A 253 -11.11 24.59 -1.81
CA LEU A 253 -11.41 25.96 -1.37
C LEU A 253 -10.88 26.30 0.04
N VAL A 254 -10.41 25.33 0.83
CA VAL A 254 -9.94 25.52 2.22
C VAL A 254 -8.83 24.51 2.49
N GLY A 255 -7.58 24.96 2.66
CA GLY A 255 -6.32 24.19 2.58
C GLY A 255 -6.05 23.03 3.57
N ASP A 256 -7.05 22.20 3.85
CA ASP A 256 -7.01 21.04 4.74
C ASP A 256 -7.15 19.77 3.88
N TYR A 257 -6.08 18.97 3.71
CA TYR A 257 -6.17 17.88 2.74
C TYR A 257 -5.43 16.60 3.08
N LEU A 258 -4.54 16.57 4.07
CA LEU A 258 -3.61 15.45 4.19
C LEU A 258 -3.50 14.95 5.61
N ASN A 259 -4.29 13.93 5.92
CA ASN A 259 -3.93 13.05 7.02
C ASN A 259 -2.98 11.98 6.50
N LEU A 260 -1.69 12.14 6.80
CA LEU A 260 -0.63 11.18 6.47
C LEU A 260 -0.22 10.35 7.69
N THR A 261 -0.99 10.43 8.78
CA THR A 261 -0.71 9.70 10.01
C THR A 261 -1.77 8.64 10.25
N THR A 262 -1.31 7.45 10.61
CA THR A 262 -2.20 6.35 11.03
C THR A 262 -2.26 6.39 12.56
N PRO A 263 -3.45 6.45 13.18
CA PRO A 263 -3.58 6.46 14.63
C PRO A 263 -3.13 5.12 15.22
N ASP A 264 -2.78 5.10 16.51
CA ASP A 264 -2.31 3.88 17.20
C ASP A 264 -3.35 2.76 17.28
N THR A 265 -4.62 3.07 17.00
CA THR A 265 -5.74 2.12 16.99
C THR A 265 -6.00 1.51 15.62
N MET A 266 -5.19 1.81 14.62
CA MET A 266 -5.38 1.37 13.24
C MET A 266 -4.06 0.92 12.60
N VAL A 267 -4.15 -0.04 11.67
CA VAL A 267 -3.05 -0.39 10.75
C VAL A 267 -3.47 -0.04 9.34
N TYR A 268 -2.65 0.75 8.63
CA TYR A 268 -2.81 1.02 7.20
C TYR A 268 -2.04 -0.04 6.43
N LEU A 269 -2.68 -0.75 5.50
CA LEU A 269 -2.07 -1.71 4.61
C LEU A 269 -2.13 -1.31 3.13
N ASN A 270 -0.99 -1.36 2.45
CA ASN A 270 -0.90 -1.22 1.01
C ASN A 270 -0.40 -2.52 0.39
N ALA A 271 -1.32 -3.31 -0.17
CA ALA A 271 -1.04 -4.63 -0.72
C ALA A 271 -0.58 -4.56 -2.18
N LEU A 272 0.72 -4.36 -2.40
CA LEU A 272 1.33 -4.26 -3.72
C LEU A 272 1.93 -5.59 -4.22
N HIS A 273 1.99 -6.63 -3.39
CA HIS A 273 2.61 -7.94 -3.72
C HIS A 273 1.99 -8.67 -4.91
N LYS A 274 0.76 -8.32 -5.32
CA LYS A 274 0.13 -8.84 -6.55
C LYS A 274 0.38 -7.97 -7.78
N ILE A 275 0.99 -6.79 -7.62
CA ILE A 275 1.40 -5.95 -8.74
C ILE A 275 2.71 -6.53 -9.29
N PRO A 276 2.82 -6.74 -10.63
CA PRO A 276 3.98 -7.37 -11.24
C PRO A 276 5.18 -6.41 -11.34
N VAL A 277 5.56 -5.76 -10.25
CA VAL A 277 6.66 -4.77 -10.20
C VAL A 277 7.99 -5.34 -10.68
N LEU A 278 8.23 -6.64 -10.44
CA LEU A 278 9.45 -7.33 -10.85
C LEU A 278 9.50 -7.63 -12.37
N ASN A 279 8.40 -7.43 -13.11
CA ASN A 279 8.41 -7.55 -14.57
C ASN A 279 9.12 -6.37 -15.26
N ALA A 280 9.41 -5.28 -14.53
CA ALA A 280 10.25 -4.19 -15.01
C ALA A 280 11.75 -4.53 -14.87
N HIS A 281 12.19 -5.63 -15.52
CA HIS A 281 13.50 -6.23 -15.27
C HIS A 281 14.63 -5.78 -16.22
N PHE A 282 14.34 -5.07 -17.31
CA PHE A 282 15.35 -4.55 -18.24
C PHE A 282 16.34 -5.62 -18.77
N GLY A 283 15.85 -6.85 -18.99
CA GLY A 283 16.68 -8.01 -19.39
C GLY A 283 17.26 -8.85 -18.23
N TYR A 284 17.10 -8.42 -16.98
CA TYR A 284 17.66 -9.09 -15.79
C TYR A 284 16.61 -9.86 -14.97
N ILE A 285 15.97 -10.85 -15.60
CA ILE A 285 14.94 -11.70 -14.96
C ILE A 285 15.51 -12.33 -13.68
N ASP A 286 14.69 -12.37 -12.62
CA ASP A 286 15.03 -12.90 -11.29
C ASP A 286 16.22 -12.23 -10.59
N ARG A 287 16.63 -11.04 -11.06
CA ARG A 287 17.72 -10.23 -10.47
C ARG A 287 17.31 -8.80 -10.16
N THR A 288 16.12 -8.40 -10.60
CA THR A 288 15.54 -7.09 -10.31
C THR A 288 14.89 -7.09 -8.94
N ARG A 289 15.10 -6.02 -8.18
CA ARG A 289 14.48 -5.79 -6.88
C ARG A 289 13.62 -4.54 -6.93
N PHE A 290 12.54 -4.52 -6.17
CA PHE A 290 11.67 -3.38 -5.97
C PHE A 290 11.71 -2.96 -4.49
N TYR A 291 11.96 -1.68 -4.25
CA TYR A 291 11.99 -1.11 -2.90
C TYR A 291 11.02 0.05 -2.81
N GLN A 292 10.24 0.08 -1.74
CA GLN A 292 9.45 1.24 -1.35
C GLN A 292 10.14 1.95 -0.19
N TYR A 293 10.50 3.23 -0.38
CA TYR A 293 11.14 4.03 0.64
C TYR A 293 10.13 4.71 1.57
N ALA A 294 9.03 5.23 1.00
CA ALA A 294 8.00 5.89 1.77
C ALA A 294 7.28 4.88 2.68
N THR A 295 7.59 4.95 3.97
CA THR A 295 6.93 4.21 5.04
C THR A 295 6.53 5.19 6.14
N ALA A 296 5.44 4.90 6.83
CA ALA A 296 4.99 5.63 8.01
C ALA A 296 4.74 4.63 9.15
N GLU A 297 4.58 5.15 10.35
CA GLU A 297 4.16 4.36 11.49
C GLU A 297 2.80 3.71 11.23
N HIS A 298 2.71 2.40 11.50
CA HIS A 298 1.53 1.57 11.22
C HIS A 298 1.08 1.53 9.76
N TYR A 299 1.87 2.07 8.81
CA TYR A 299 1.68 1.89 7.38
C TYR A 299 2.56 0.73 6.90
N VAL A 300 1.91 -0.33 6.43
CA VAL A 300 2.52 -1.58 6.00
C VAL A 300 2.39 -1.72 4.49
N ALA A 301 3.52 -1.67 3.79
CA ALA A 301 3.60 -2.03 2.38
C ALA A 301 3.89 -3.52 2.26
N LEU A 302 3.01 -4.27 1.59
CA LEU A 302 3.26 -5.66 1.20
C LEU A 302 3.75 -5.69 -0.24
N LEU A 303 4.95 -6.17 -0.47
CA LEU A 303 5.66 -6.24 -1.75
C LEU A 303 5.89 -7.70 -2.14
N PRO A 304 6.04 -8.03 -3.43
CA PRO A 304 6.51 -9.37 -3.78
C PRO A 304 7.94 -9.53 -3.24
N ALA A 305 8.27 -10.71 -2.73
CA ALA A 305 9.61 -10.93 -2.19
C ALA A 305 10.68 -10.70 -3.26
N ASN A 306 11.66 -9.88 -2.92
CA ASN A 306 12.76 -9.58 -3.82
C ASN A 306 13.70 -10.77 -4.00
N PRO A 307 14.26 -10.98 -5.20
CA PRO A 307 15.35 -11.91 -5.39
C PRO A 307 16.56 -11.56 -4.53
N THR A 308 17.24 -12.58 -4.01
CA THR A 308 18.44 -12.42 -3.18
C THR A 308 19.65 -13.02 -3.85
N LYS A 309 20.78 -12.31 -3.77
CA LYS A 309 22.07 -12.86 -4.14
C LYS A 309 22.66 -13.58 -2.92
N ARG A 310 22.87 -14.88 -3.00
CA ARG A 310 23.50 -15.67 -1.93
C ARG A 310 24.93 -15.21 -1.72
N THR A 311 25.31 -14.99 -0.46
CA THR A 311 26.66 -14.56 -0.11
C THR A 311 27.71 -15.65 -0.30
N SER A 312 27.30 -16.91 -0.24
CA SER A 312 28.21 -18.07 -0.33
C SER A 312 28.78 -18.31 -1.73
N ASP A 313 27.96 -18.13 -2.77
CA ASP A 313 28.30 -18.47 -4.16
C ASP A 313 27.95 -17.38 -5.17
N GLY A 314 27.32 -16.28 -4.73
CA GLY A 314 26.93 -15.18 -5.62
C GLY A 314 25.72 -15.48 -6.50
N GLU A 315 25.08 -16.65 -6.32
CA GLU A 315 23.92 -17.06 -7.11
C GLU A 315 22.66 -16.30 -6.70
N TRP A 316 21.81 -16.02 -7.69
CA TRP A 316 20.53 -15.34 -7.46
C TRP A 316 19.42 -16.36 -7.19
N VAL A 317 18.60 -16.07 -6.18
CA VAL A 317 17.42 -16.85 -5.80
C VAL A 317 16.20 -15.95 -5.95
N ALA A 318 15.25 -16.33 -6.81
CA ALA A 318 14.12 -15.48 -7.19
C ALA A 318 13.13 -15.17 -6.05
N ASN A 319 13.02 -16.04 -5.03
CA ASN A 319 12.07 -15.93 -3.92
C ASN A 319 10.59 -15.83 -4.35
N ALA A 320 10.24 -16.38 -5.52
CA ALA A 320 8.88 -16.34 -6.07
C ALA A 320 7.83 -16.90 -5.10
N GLY A 321 6.71 -16.18 -4.97
CA GLY A 321 5.62 -16.53 -4.05
C GLY A 321 5.84 -16.10 -2.60
N GLY A 322 7.02 -15.57 -2.24
CA GLY A 322 7.24 -14.91 -0.96
C GLY A 322 6.70 -13.48 -0.93
N ILE A 323 6.65 -12.90 0.27
CA ILE A 323 6.19 -11.53 0.52
C ILE A 323 7.23 -10.79 1.37
N ASP A 324 7.62 -9.59 0.91
CA ASP A 324 8.37 -8.63 1.71
C ASP A 324 7.38 -7.61 2.30
N ALA A 325 7.43 -7.35 3.61
CA ALA A 325 6.61 -6.34 4.27
C ALA A 325 7.50 -5.26 4.89
N SER A 326 7.21 -4.00 4.59
CA SER A 326 7.97 -2.84 5.10
C SER A 326 7.06 -1.86 5.82
N PHE A 327 7.44 -1.44 7.02
CA PHE A 327 6.69 -0.47 7.84
C PHE A 327 7.60 0.19 8.88
N MET A 328 7.06 1.12 9.67
CA MET A 328 7.78 1.72 10.80
C MET A 328 7.06 1.45 12.13
N LEU A 329 7.85 1.29 13.20
CA LEU A 329 7.38 1.19 14.59
C LEU A 329 8.21 2.08 15.50
N LYS A 330 7.66 2.52 16.64
CA LYS A 330 8.45 3.21 17.67
C LYS A 330 9.72 2.43 18.02
N HIS A 331 10.84 3.11 18.15
CA HIS A 331 12.13 2.48 18.50
C HIS A 331 12.02 1.53 19.69
N ALA A 332 11.29 1.94 20.73
CA ALA A 332 11.10 1.17 21.96
C ALA A 332 10.31 -0.14 21.77
N ARG A 333 9.57 -0.30 20.66
CA ARG A 333 8.69 -1.45 20.39
C ARG A 333 9.32 -2.50 19.48
N VAL A 334 10.39 -2.16 18.78
CA VAL A 334 11.05 -3.04 17.81
C VAL A 334 11.47 -4.39 18.41
N PRO A 335 12.13 -4.47 19.59
CA PRO A 335 12.55 -5.75 20.14
C PRO A 335 11.36 -6.67 20.49
N GLU A 336 10.29 -6.08 21.03
CA GLU A 336 9.07 -6.81 21.38
C GLU A 336 8.34 -7.30 20.13
N PHE A 337 8.33 -6.49 19.06
CA PHE A 337 7.72 -6.88 17.78
C PHE A 337 8.37 -8.14 17.22
N TRP A 338 9.71 -8.19 17.15
CA TRP A 338 10.41 -9.35 16.62
C TRP A 338 10.12 -10.61 17.43
N LYS A 339 10.15 -10.49 18.77
CA LYS A 339 9.76 -11.60 19.66
C LYS A 339 8.34 -12.10 19.36
N LYS A 340 7.37 -11.19 19.19
CA LYS A 340 5.98 -11.56 18.89
C LYS A 340 5.81 -12.20 17.53
N LEU A 341 6.52 -11.70 16.53
CA LEU A 341 6.51 -12.27 15.18
C LEU A 341 7.06 -13.71 15.20
N ASP A 342 8.17 -13.94 15.89
CA ASP A 342 8.78 -15.28 16.02
C ASP A 342 7.84 -16.26 16.72
N GLU A 343 7.24 -15.87 17.86
CA GLU A 343 6.23 -16.67 18.58
C GLU A 343 5.05 -17.07 17.67
N MET A 344 4.58 -16.13 16.84
CA MET A 344 3.49 -16.37 15.89
C MET A 344 3.91 -17.32 14.76
N LEU A 345 5.13 -17.18 14.23
CA LEU A 345 5.65 -18.07 13.17
C LEU A 345 5.87 -19.50 13.69
N GLU A 346 6.36 -19.67 14.92
CA GLU A 346 6.49 -20.98 15.58
C GLU A 346 5.12 -21.66 15.74
N THR A 347 4.10 -20.87 16.13
CA THR A 347 2.72 -21.35 16.24
C THR A 347 2.20 -21.83 14.89
N VAL A 348 2.44 -21.07 13.81
CA VAL A 348 2.05 -21.47 12.44
C VAL A 348 2.76 -22.75 12.01
N GLY A 349 4.06 -22.87 12.29
CA GLY A 349 4.86 -24.05 11.91
C GLY A 349 4.50 -25.33 12.67
N SER A 350 3.78 -25.22 13.79
CA SER A 350 3.36 -26.34 14.62
C SER A 350 1.96 -26.88 14.30
N ASN A 351 1.22 -26.23 13.39
CA ASN A 351 -0.19 -26.52 13.01
C ASN A 351 -0.32 -26.96 11.54
#